data_AF-A0A0L0BVE4-F1
#
_entry.id   AF-A0A0L0BVE4-F1
#
_cell.length_a   1.000
_cell.length_b   1.000
_cell.length_c   1.000
_cell.angle_alpha   90.00
_cell.angle_beta   90.00
_cell.angle_gamma   90.00
#
_symmetry.space_group_name_H-M   'P 1'
#
loop_
_entity.id
_entity.type
_entity.pdbx_description
1 polymer ?
#
loop_
_entity_poly.entity_id
_entity_poly.type
_entity_poly.pdbx_seq_one_letter_code
_entity_poly.pdbx_strand_id
1 'polypeptide(L)'
;MSLKYIVMCCLLQQVLSQELNDNCRFGPDELERSAVHDLHTAKEKCDEEFGQCFSEENDNAENGKCSEEHNNCIDMILHAYEDAIKDSEYSMKLFSESLSNIDESCNALCKYDLVFTNLVEEGVLCGLYRS
;
A
#
# COMPACT_ATOMS: atom_id res chain seq x y z
N MET A 1 -24.18 -14.55 -25.22
CA MET A 1 -24.47 -13.62 -24.10
C MET A 1 -23.14 -13.09 -23.55
N SER A 2 -22.44 -12.23 -24.30
CA SER A 2 -21.03 -11.92 -23.93
C SER A 2 -20.60 -10.46 -24.11
N LEU A 3 -21.43 -9.58 -24.70
CA LEU A 3 -21.11 -8.13 -24.74
C LEU A 3 -21.60 -7.36 -23.51
N LYS A 4 -22.69 -7.80 -22.86
CA LYS A 4 -23.25 -7.07 -21.70
C LYS A 4 -22.32 -7.12 -20.48
N TYR A 5 -21.58 -8.20 -20.28
CA TYR A 5 -20.64 -8.35 -19.17
C TYR A 5 -19.38 -7.48 -19.33
N ILE A 6 -18.86 -7.33 -20.56
CA ILE A 6 -17.68 -6.48 -20.83
C ILE A 6 -18.03 -5.00 -20.61
N VAL A 7 -19.20 -4.56 -21.08
CA VAL A 7 -19.66 -3.17 -20.88
C VAL A 7 -19.90 -2.88 -19.40
N MET A 8 -20.40 -3.85 -18.62
CA MET A 8 -20.62 -3.69 -17.19
C MET A 8 -19.30 -3.62 -16.39
N CYS A 9 -18.28 -4.40 -16.77
CA CYS A 9 -16.93 -4.29 -16.19
C CYS A 9 -16.27 -2.94 -16.52
N CYS A 10 -16.39 -2.44 -17.75
CA CYS A 10 -15.85 -1.13 -18.12
C CYS A 10 -16.57 0.03 -17.42
N LEU A 11 -17.90 -0.06 -17.24
CA LEU A 11 -18.66 0.96 -16.52
C LEU A 11 -18.33 0.96 -15.01
N LEU A 12 -18.14 -0.21 -14.39
CA LEU A 12 -17.70 -0.30 -12.99
C LEU A 12 -16.29 0.27 -12.79
N GLN A 13 -15.36 0.00 -13.72
CA GLN A 13 -14.03 0.60 -13.70
C GLN A 13 -14.07 2.12 -13.90
N GLN A 14 -14.96 2.64 -14.75
CA GLN A 14 -15.12 4.07 -14.97
C GLN A 14 -15.74 4.79 -13.76
N VAL A 15 -16.72 4.20 -13.09
CA VAL A 15 -17.35 4.79 -11.90
C VAL A 15 -16.37 4.83 -10.71
N LEU A 16 -15.62 3.75 -10.47
CA LEU A 16 -14.58 3.72 -9.44
C LEU A 16 -13.45 4.72 -9.74
N SER A 17 -13.03 4.83 -11.01
CA SER A 17 -11.98 5.77 -11.42
C SER A 17 -12.40 7.25 -11.37
N GLN A 18 -13.71 7.51 -11.35
CA GLN A 18 -14.28 8.86 -11.26
C GLN A 18 -14.53 9.26 -9.79
N GLU A 19 -15.03 8.36 -8.93
CA GLU A 19 -15.09 8.60 -7.47
C GLU A 19 -13.69 8.77 -6.84
N LEU A 20 -12.68 8.03 -7.32
CA LEU A 20 -11.28 8.22 -6.89
C LEU A 20 -10.63 9.50 -7.41
N ASN A 21 -11.24 10.23 -8.36
CA ASN A 21 -10.68 11.49 -8.88
C ASN A 21 -11.28 12.73 -8.20
N ASP A 22 -12.53 12.66 -7.73
CA ASP A 22 -13.27 13.84 -7.26
C ASP A 22 -13.23 14.02 -5.72
N ASN A 23 -12.75 13.02 -4.95
CA ASN A 23 -12.72 13.04 -3.47
C ASN A 23 -11.31 12.90 -2.87
N CYS A 24 -10.27 13.38 -3.54
CA CYS A 24 -8.93 13.33 -2.97
C CYS A 24 -8.79 14.33 -1.84
N ARG A 25 -8.39 13.82 -0.67
CA ARG A 25 -8.14 14.66 0.51
C ARG A 25 -7.04 15.69 0.25
N PHE A 26 -6.02 15.29 -0.50
CA PHE A 26 -4.83 16.08 -0.79
C PHE A 26 -4.62 16.30 -2.29
N GLY A 27 -4.11 17.48 -2.63
CA GLY A 27 -3.72 17.84 -3.99
C GLY A 27 -2.57 16.98 -4.55
N PRO A 28 -2.32 17.03 -5.87
CA PRO A 28 -1.24 16.28 -6.54
C PRO A 28 0.17 16.61 -6.04
N ASP A 29 0.41 17.84 -5.60
CA ASP A 29 1.74 18.32 -5.19
C ASP A 29 1.93 18.31 -3.66
N GLU A 30 1.00 17.71 -2.92
CA GLU A 30 1.09 17.62 -1.46
C GLU A 30 1.97 16.45 -1.03
N LEU A 31 2.79 16.71 0.00
CA LEU A 31 3.76 15.78 0.54
C LEU A 31 3.12 14.44 0.92
N GLU A 32 1.92 14.51 1.49
CA GLU A 32 1.12 13.36 1.92
C GLU A 32 0.81 12.42 0.76
N ARG A 33 0.44 12.97 -0.40
CA ARG A 33 0.12 12.16 -1.57
C ARG A 33 1.38 11.54 -2.18
N SER A 34 2.48 12.29 -2.23
CA SER A 34 3.77 11.75 -2.69
C SER A 34 4.26 10.62 -1.77
N ALA A 35 4.23 10.84 -0.45
CA ALA A 35 4.68 9.86 0.54
C ALA A 35 3.88 8.55 0.46
N VAL A 36 2.56 8.66 0.23
CA VAL A 36 1.69 7.50 0.06
C VAL A 36 1.92 6.77 -1.27
N HIS A 37 2.25 7.50 -2.34
CA HIS A 37 2.66 6.88 -3.60
C HIS A 37 3.99 6.14 -3.46
N ASP A 38 4.96 6.73 -2.76
CA ASP A 38 6.25 6.11 -2.46
C ASP A 38 6.08 4.86 -1.60
N LEU A 39 5.23 4.93 -0.57
CA LEU A 39 4.85 3.78 0.28
C LEU A 39 4.30 2.61 -0.57
N HIS A 40 3.39 2.89 -1.50
CA HIS A 40 2.80 1.86 -2.36
C HIS A 40 3.83 1.26 -3.32
N THR A 41 4.54 2.12 -4.06
CA THR A 41 5.51 1.70 -5.08
C THR A 41 6.69 0.95 -4.48
N ALA A 42 7.15 1.34 -3.29
CA ALA A 42 8.21 0.63 -2.60
C ALA A 42 7.76 -0.77 -2.16
N LYS A 43 6.50 -0.91 -1.71
CA LYS A 43 5.96 -2.23 -1.34
C LYS A 43 5.87 -3.15 -2.54
N GLU A 44 5.44 -2.65 -3.71
CA GLU A 44 5.43 -3.44 -4.95
C GLU A 44 6.83 -3.99 -5.28
N LYS A 45 7.88 -3.19 -5.09
CA LYS A 45 9.27 -3.65 -5.27
C LYS A 45 9.65 -4.76 -4.29
N CYS A 46 9.32 -4.62 -3.00
CA CYS A 46 9.58 -5.69 -2.04
C CYS A 46 8.82 -6.97 -2.39
N ASP A 47 7.59 -6.87 -2.89
CA ASP A 47 6.80 -8.02 -3.31
C ASP A 47 7.37 -8.70 -4.56
N GLU A 48 7.88 -7.92 -5.53
CA GLU A 48 8.58 -8.44 -6.70
C GLU A 48 9.87 -9.18 -6.32
N GLU A 49 10.68 -8.60 -5.44
CA GLU A 49 11.91 -9.21 -4.92
C GLU A 49 11.60 -10.50 -4.13
N PHE A 50 10.56 -10.47 -3.29
CA PHE A 50 10.10 -11.66 -2.59
C PHE A 50 9.61 -12.75 -3.56
N GLY A 51 8.84 -12.39 -4.58
CA GLY A 51 8.38 -13.32 -5.61
C GLY A 51 9.54 -13.98 -6.36
N GLN A 52 10.61 -13.22 -6.63
CA GLN A 52 11.83 -13.77 -7.23
C GLN A 52 12.56 -14.72 -6.27
N CYS A 53 12.73 -14.33 -5.00
CA CYS A 53 13.36 -15.15 -3.96
C CYS A 53 12.61 -16.48 -3.76
N PHE A 54 11.28 -16.43 -3.74
CA PHE A 54 10.41 -17.58 -3.50
C PHE A 54 10.23 -18.49 -4.73
N SER A 55 10.35 -17.96 -5.95
CA SER A 55 10.13 -18.71 -7.20
C SER A 55 11.36 -19.45 -7.73
N GLU A 56 12.55 -19.15 -7.21
CA GLU A 56 13.68 -20.06 -7.29
C GLU A 56 13.40 -21.26 -6.36
N GLU A 57 13.87 -22.47 -6.68
CA GLU A 57 13.62 -23.74 -5.97
C GLU A 57 14.05 -23.77 -4.46
N ASN A 58 14.30 -22.61 -3.86
CA ASN A 58 15.01 -22.33 -2.61
C ASN A 58 14.16 -22.35 -1.34
N ASP A 59 12.82 -22.31 -1.40
CA ASP A 59 12.06 -22.08 -0.16
C ASP A 59 11.98 -23.32 0.76
N ASN A 60 12.17 -24.52 0.20
CA ASN A 60 12.37 -25.73 1.02
C ASN A 60 13.81 -25.90 1.53
N ALA A 61 14.76 -25.05 1.09
CA ALA A 61 16.18 -25.15 1.44
C ALA A 61 16.66 -24.04 2.40
N GLU A 62 16.03 -22.86 2.42
CA GLU A 62 16.52 -21.68 3.18
C GLU A 62 15.70 -21.28 4.44
N ASN A 63 14.91 -22.19 5.05
CA ASN A 63 14.29 -22.00 6.38
C ASN A 63 13.55 -20.64 6.57
N GLY A 64 12.81 -20.15 5.57
CA GLY A 64 12.01 -18.93 5.71
C GLY A 64 12.78 -17.60 5.59
N LYS A 65 14.04 -17.64 5.15
CA LYS A 65 14.87 -16.43 4.93
C LYS A 65 14.25 -15.43 3.97
N CYS A 66 13.64 -15.87 2.86
CA CYS A 66 12.93 -14.97 1.93
C CYS A 66 11.78 -14.22 2.62
N SER A 67 11.05 -14.87 3.53
CA SER A 67 9.95 -14.24 4.29
C SER A 67 10.45 -13.25 5.35
N GLU A 68 11.60 -13.53 5.96
CA GLU A 68 12.27 -12.59 6.88
C GLU A 68 12.76 -11.34 6.12
N GLU A 69 13.43 -11.53 4.98
CA GLU A 69 13.91 -10.43 4.12
C GLU A 69 12.76 -9.58 3.59
N HIS A 70 11.65 -10.21 3.17
CA HIS A 70 10.44 -9.49 2.76
C HIS A 70 9.86 -8.65 3.90
N ASN A 71 9.70 -9.23 5.09
CA ASN A 71 9.21 -8.46 6.25
C ASN A 71 10.14 -7.29 6.60
N ASN A 72 11.46 -7.49 6.56
CA ASN A 72 12.43 -6.42 6.82
C ASN A 72 12.33 -5.29 5.77
N CYS A 73 12.13 -5.65 4.50
CA CYS A 73 11.91 -4.69 3.41
C CYS A 73 10.66 -3.83 3.66
N ILE A 74 9.55 -4.46 4.06
CA ILE A 74 8.31 -3.75 4.39
C ILE A 74 8.47 -2.86 5.63
N ASP A 75 9.20 -3.30 6.66
CA ASP A 75 9.44 -2.53 7.88
C ASP A 75 10.22 -1.23 7.57
N MET A 76 11.23 -1.32 6.71
CA MET A 76 11.98 -0.16 6.23
C MET A 76 11.10 0.84 5.48
N ILE A 77 10.14 0.34 4.68
CA ILE A 77 9.21 1.19 3.94
C ILE A 77 8.24 1.91 4.87
N LEU A 78 7.74 1.23 5.90
CA LEU A 78 6.87 1.84 6.91
C LEU A 78 7.60 2.96 7.67
N HIS A 79 8.86 2.74 8.05
CA HIS A 79 9.67 3.78 8.68
C HIS A 79 9.98 4.96 7.75
N ALA A 80 10.25 4.70 6.47
CA ALA A 80 10.46 5.75 5.48
C ALA A 80 9.19 6.59 5.28
N TYR A 81 8.03 5.94 5.24
CA TYR A 81 6.75 6.64 5.18
C TYR A 81 6.52 7.50 6.42
N GLU A 82 6.66 6.92 7.62
CA GLU A 82 6.51 7.63 8.90
C GLU A 82 7.41 8.88 8.96
N ASP A 83 8.68 8.77 8.56
CA ASP A 83 9.60 9.93 8.55
C ASP A 83 9.18 10.99 7.53
N ALA A 84 8.66 10.58 6.36
CA ALA A 84 8.18 11.49 5.32
C ALA A 84 6.94 12.29 5.77
N ILE A 85 6.07 11.69 6.59
CA ILE A 85 4.84 12.32 7.06
C ILE A 85 4.95 12.96 8.46
N LYS A 86 6.09 12.87 9.15
CA LYS A 86 6.25 13.27 10.56
C LYS A 86 5.79 14.69 10.92
N ASP A 87 5.89 15.61 9.98
CA ASP A 87 5.51 17.01 10.17
C ASP A 87 4.03 17.28 9.80
N SER A 88 3.33 16.28 9.25
CA SER A 88 1.89 16.32 8.94
C SER A 88 1.09 15.79 10.12
N GLU A 89 0.44 16.68 10.88
CA GLU A 89 -0.37 16.31 12.05
C GLU A 89 -1.47 15.31 11.70
N TYR A 90 -2.14 15.50 10.55
CA TYR A 90 -3.19 14.60 10.09
C TYR A 90 -2.66 13.22 9.70
N SER A 91 -1.61 13.16 8.88
CA SER A 91 -1.09 11.88 8.39
C SER A 91 -0.45 11.07 9.50
N MET A 92 0.28 11.72 10.43
CA MET A 92 0.83 11.05 11.60
C MET A 92 -0.24 10.52 12.53
N LYS A 93 -1.32 11.27 12.71
CA LYS A 93 -2.47 10.79 13.46
C LYS A 93 -3.06 9.54 12.81
N LEU A 94 -3.29 9.57 11.50
CA LEU A 94 -3.85 8.44 10.76
C LEU A 94 -2.95 7.19 10.83
N PHE A 95 -1.63 7.38 10.64
CA PHE A 95 -0.64 6.32 10.79
C PHE A 95 -0.67 5.71 12.20
N SER A 96 -0.66 6.56 13.24
CA SER A 96 -0.70 6.13 14.64
C SER A 96 -2.01 5.40 14.98
N GLU A 97 -3.15 5.87 14.47
CA GLU A 97 -4.45 5.23 14.68
C GLU A 97 -4.50 3.84 14.05
N SER A 98 -3.91 3.68 12.85
CA SER A 98 -3.81 2.40 12.14
C SER A 98 -3.08 1.33 12.95
N LEU A 99 -2.13 1.74 13.81
CA LEU A 99 -1.28 0.85 14.58
C LEU A 99 -1.64 0.76 16.07
N SER A 100 -2.66 1.51 16.52
CA SER A 100 -2.97 1.71 17.94
C SER A 100 -3.43 0.45 18.70
N ASN A 101 -3.92 -0.57 18.00
CA ASN A 101 -4.49 -1.79 18.60
C ASN A 101 -3.93 -3.09 18.00
N ILE A 102 -2.72 -3.06 17.45
CA ILE A 102 -2.12 -4.24 16.83
C ILE A 102 -1.63 -5.24 17.88
N ASP A 103 -1.79 -6.52 17.57
CA ASP A 103 -1.23 -7.63 18.34
C ASP A 103 0.30 -7.69 18.16
N GLU A 104 1.05 -8.16 19.16
CA GLU A 104 2.51 -8.36 19.09
C GLU A 104 2.93 -9.31 17.96
N SER A 105 2.02 -10.17 17.49
CA SER A 105 2.22 -11.07 16.34
C SER A 105 2.06 -10.39 14.97
N CYS A 106 1.64 -9.11 14.91
CA CYS A 106 1.50 -8.37 13.67
C CYS A 106 2.86 -7.95 13.13
N ASN A 107 3.34 -8.71 12.15
CA ASN A 107 4.58 -8.44 11.42
C ASN A 107 4.46 -7.19 10.51
N ALA A 108 5.55 -6.82 9.86
CA ALA A 108 5.61 -5.61 9.04
C ALA A 108 4.58 -5.62 7.89
N LEU A 109 4.35 -6.77 7.25
CA LEU A 109 3.33 -6.89 6.21
C LEU A 109 1.92 -6.62 6.76
N CYS A 110 1.60 -7.20 7.93
CA CYS A 110 0.35 -6.92 8.63
C CYS A 110 0.18 -5.43 8.96
N LYS A 111 1.24 -4.76 9.46
CA LYS A 111 1.22 -3.32 9.74
C LYS A 111 0.99 -2.49 8.47
N TYR A 112 1.65 -2.87 7.36
CA TYR A 112 1.46 -2.23 6.07
C TYR A 112 0.01 -2.30 5.62
N ASP A 113 -0.62 -3.48 5.69
CA ASP A 113 -1.99 -3.65 5.24
C ASP A 113 -2.97 -2.79 6.06
N LEU A 114 -2.74 -2.66 7.36
CA LEU A 114 -3.54 -1.79 8.23
C LEU A 114 -3.39 -0.30 7.86
N VAL A 115 -2.15 0.18 7.72
CA VAL A 115 -1.86 1.56 7.34
C VAL A 115 -2.43 1.86 5.95
N PHE A 116 -2.18 1.00 4.98
CA PHE A 116 -2.63 1.18 3.60
C PHE A 116 -4.15 1.18 3.50
N THR A 117 -4.84 0.26 4.20
CA THR A 117 -6.31 0.23 4.22
C THR A 117 -6.88 1.54 4.76
N ASN A 118 -6.33 2.06 5.85
CA ASN A 118 -6.81 3.31 6.45
C ASN A 118 -6.57 4.51 5.51
N LEU A 119 -5.44 4.53 4.78
CA LEU A 119 -5.16 5.55 3.75
C LEU A 119 -6.13 5.49 2.56
N VAL A 120 -6.61 4.29 2.20
CA VAL A 120 -7.64 4.12 1.15
C VAL A 120 -8.97 4.64 1.67
N GLU A 121 -9.38 4.25 2.88
CA GLU A 121 -10.67 4.63 3.48
C GLU A 121 -10.79 6.15 3.67
N GLU A 122 -9.70 6.82 4.02
CA GLU A 122 -9.65 8.28 4.19
C GLU A 122 -9.43 9.07 2.88
N GLY A 123 -9.36 8.38 1.73
CA GLY A 123 -9.23 9.04 0.43
C GLY A 123 -7.90 9.77 0.22
N VAL A 124 -6.83 9.27 0.87
CA VAL A 124 -5.46 9.77 0.70
C VAL A 124 -4.81 9.14 -0.55
N LEU A 125 -5.14 7.88 -0.84
CA LEU A 125 -4.68 7.14 -2.03
C LEU A 125 -5.49 7.53 -3.26
N CYS A 126 -4.94 8.48 -4.03
CA CYS A 126 -5.62 9.09 -5.15
C CYS A 126 -4.77 9.08 -6.42
N GLY A 127 -5.31 8.52 -7.51
CA GLY A 127 -4.67 8.54 -8.83
C GLY A 127 -3.54 7.53 -9.05
N LEU A 128 -3.43 6.47 -8.23
CA LEU A 128 -2.43 5.40 -8.42
C LEU A 128 -2.57 4.61 -9.72
N TYR A 129 -3.75 4.63 -10.35
CA TYR A 129 -4.04 3.88 -11.58
C TYR A 129 -3.97 4.72 -12.86
N ARG A 130 -3.18 5.80 -12.88
CA ARG A 130 -2.81 6.50 -14.11
C ARG A 130 -1.36 6.18 -14.48
N SER A 131 -1.16 4.98 -15.04
CA SER A 131 -0.03 4.66 -15.92
C SER A 131 -0.53 3.98 -17.19
#